data_AF-A0A367IRG6-F1
#
_entry.id   AF-A0A367IRG6-F1
#
_cell.length_a   1.000
_cell.length_b   1.000
_cell.length_c   1.000
_cell.angle_alpha   90.00
_cell.angle_beta   90.00
_cell.angle_gamma   90.00
#
_symmetry.space_group_name_H-M   'P 1'
#
loop_
_entity.id
_entity.type
_entity.pdbx_description
1 polymer ?
#
loop_
_entity_poly.entity_id
_entity_poly.type
_entity_poly.pdbx_seq_one_letter_code
_entity_poly.pdbx_strand_id
1 'polypeptide(L)'
;MYNLQQRANNLFSFAVTVIGTVLGLVALISAITGYGSTDPNLQVDTNNIKIVTRRYGPEDTDYRNNFTPMFNWNTKQVFVTVVADYQNKQFGRNRVVLWDKIITSKEKAHLKLRNVRNKYALIDI
;
A
#
# COMPACT_ATOMS: atom_id res chain seq x y z
N MET A 1 -18.34 -43.74 32.02
CA MET A 1 -17.63 -44.32 30.86
C MET A 1 -17.18 -43.18 29.96
N TYR A 2 -15.88 -43.02 29.72
CA TYR A 2 -15.38 -41.96 28.85
C TYR A 2 -15.41 -42.45 27.39
N ASN A 3 -16.43 -42.05 26.64
CA ASN A 3 -16.48 -42.36 25.20
C ASN A 3 -15.38 -41.60 24.46
N LEU A 4 -14.79 -42.25 23.45
CA LEU A 4 -13.72 -41.69 22.61
C LEU A 4 -14.11 -40.32 22.03
N GLN A 5 -15.39 -40.17 21.69
CA GLN A 5 -16.00 -38.94 21.19
C GLN A 5 -15.91 -37.77 22.19
N GLN A 6 -16.05 -38.03 23.50
CA GLN A 6 -15.94 -37.00 24.53
C GLN A 6 -14.49 -36.51 24.69
N ARG A 7 -13.52 -37.42 24.59
CA ARG A 7 -12.08 -37.07 24.64
C ARG A 7 -11.65 -36.27 23.41
N ALA A 8 -12.13 -36.67 22.23
CA ALA A 8 -11.90 -35.93 20.99
C ALA A 8 -12.51 -34.53 21.05
N ASN A 9 -13.74 -34.40 21.56
CA ASN A 9 -14.40 -33.10 21.70
C ASN A 9 -13.65 -32.15 22.64
N ASN A 10 -13.12 -32.64 23.76
CA ASN A 10 -12.32 -31.82 24.67
C ASN A 10 -11.01 -31.35 24.04
N LEU A 11 -10.32 -32.22 23.30
CA LEU A 11 -9.09 -31.87 22.59
C LEU A 11 -9.35 -30.82 21.50
N PHE A 12 -10.42 -31.01 20.72
CA PHE A 12 -10.83 -30.09 19.67
C PHE A 12 -11.24 -28.73 20.24
N SER A 13 -12.07 -28.72 21.29
CA SER A 13 -12.49 -27.49 21.96
C SER A 13 -11.28 -26.73 22.52
N PHE A 14 -10.32 -27.42 23.11
CA PHE A 14 -9.07 -26.82 23.57
C PHE A 14 -8.28 -26.20 22.43
N ALA A 15 -8.08 -26.92 21.32
CA ALA A 15 -7.36 -26.41 20.15
C ALA A 15 -8.03 -25.16 19.56
N VAL A 16 -9.35 -25.16 19.41
CA VAL A 16 -10.12 -24.01 18.91
C VAL A 16 -10.00 -22.82 19.87
N THR A 17 -10.04 -23.07 21.18
CA THR A 17 -9.91 -22.00 22.19
C THR A 17 -8.52 -21.36 22.14
N VAL A 18 -7.45 -22.15 22.01
CA VAL A 18 -6.08 -21.63 21.86
C VAL A 18 -5.93 -20.81 20.57
N ILE A 19 -6.46 -21.30 19.44
CA ILE A 19 -6.41 -20.55 18.18
C ILE A 19 -7.21 -19.25 18.31
N GLY A 20 -8.42 -19.31 18.90
CA GLY A 20 -9.29 -18.15 19.11
C GLY A 20 -8.65 -17.08 19.99
N THR A 21 -7.98 -17.46 21.09
CA THR A 21 -7.29 -16.50 21.96
C THR A 21 -6.10 -15.86 21.27
N VAL A 22 -5.29 -16.63 20.52
CA VAL A 22 -4.16 -16.09 19.76
C VAL A 22 -4.62 -15.11 18.68
N LEU A 23 -5.66 -15.48 17.91
CA LEU A 23 -6.23 -14.59 16.88
C LEU A 23 -6.84 -13.33 17.50
N GLY A 24 -7.52 -13.47 18.65
CA GLY A 24 -8.07 -12.34 19.40
C GLY A 24 -6.98 -11.37 19.87
N LEU A 25 -5.87 -11.88 20.40
CA LEU A 25 -4.72 -11.06 20.77
C LEU A 25 -4.09 -10.35 19.56
N VAL A 26 -3.92 -11.06 18.44
CA VAL A 26 -3.43 -10.46 17.19
C VAL A 26 -4.33 -9.31 16.74
N ALA A 27 -5.64 -9.51 16.74
CA ALA A 27 -6.61 -8.48 16.38
C ALA A 27 -6.55 -7.26 17.32
N LEU A 28 -6.41 -7.49 18.63
CA LEU A 28 -6.26 -6.42 19.62
C LEU A 28 -4.98 -5.61 19.40
N ILE A 29 -3.85 -6.27 19.15
CA ILE A 29 -2.58 -5.58 18.89
C ILE A 29 -2.70 -4.74 17.61
N SER A 30 -3.31 -5.28 16.55
CA SER A 30 -3.57 -4.52 15.31
C SER A 30 -4.48 -3.31 15.54
N ALA A 31 -5.52 -3.43 16.37
CA ALA A 31 -6.41 -2.32 16.69
C ALA A 31 -5.70 -1.19 17.47
N ILE A 32 -4.77 -1.55 18.38
CA ILE A 32 -4.03 -0.58 19.20
C ILE A 32 -2.92 0.12 18.41
N THR A 33 -2.14 -0.64 17.64
CA THR A 33 -1.01 -0.07 16.88
C THR A 33 -1.45 0.70 15.64
N GLY A 34 -2.61 0.35 15.08
CA GLY A 34 -3.17 1.03 13.91
C GLY A 34 -2.22 1.07 12.71
N TYR A 35 -2.57 1.93 11.76
CA TYR A 35 -1.65 2.38 10.72
C TYR A 35 -1.27 3.81 11.07
N GLY A 36 0.03 4.15 10.99
CA GLY A 36 0.45 5.53 11.15
C GLY A 36 -0.20 6.43 10.09
N SER A 37 -0.11 7.74 10.24
CA SER A 37 -0.43 8.67 9.15
C SER A 37 0.88 9.06 8.47
N THR A 38 0.92 9.03 7.13
CA THR A 38 1.99 9.68 6.37
C THR A 38 1.66 11.16 6.21
N ASP A 39 2.68 12.00 6.11
CA ASP A 39 2.50 13.42 5.80
C ASP A 39 1.72 13.55 4.47
N PRO A 40 0.57 14.24 4.44
CA PRO A 40 -0.22 14.43 3.24
C PRO A 40 0.49 15.33 2.20
N ASN A 41 1.49 16.10 2.63
CA ASN A 41 2.25 16.97 1.74
C ASN A 41 3.38 16.20 1.06
N LEU A 42 2.99 15.37 0.10
CA LEU A 42 3.88 14.88 -0.96
C LEU A 42 4.41 16.10 -1.72
N GLN A 43 5.64 16.52 -1.39
CA GLN A 43 6.39 17.48 -2.21
C GLN A 43 6.80 16.78 -3.51
N VAL A 44 5.85 16.74 -4.46
CA VAL A 44 6.13 16.38 -5.84
C VAL A 44 6.65 17.65 -6.49
N ASP A 45 7.93 17.65 -6.87
CA ASP A 45 8.50 18.75 -7.64
C ASP A 45 7.86 18.74 -9.03
N THR A 46 6.80 19.52 -9.16
CA THR A 46 5.96 19.63 -10.35
C THR A 46 6.65 20.42 -11.47
N ASN A 47 7.79 21.07 -11.19
CA ASN A 47 8.55 21.83 -12.20
C ASN A 47 9.14 20.94 -13.30
N ASN A 48 9.25 19.62 -13.07
CA ASN A 48 9.71 18.64 -14.07
C ASN A 48 8.57 17.88 -14.77
N ILE A 49 7.31 18.07 -14.38
CA ILE A 49 6.17 17.43 -15.06
C ILE A 49 5.84 18.26 -16.31
N LYS A 50 6.54 17.98 -17.40
CA LYS A 50 6.20 18.53 -18.72
C LYS A 50 5.12 17.64 -19.34
N ILE A 51 3.94 18.20 -19.58
CA ILE A 51 2.89 17.53 -20.36
C ILE A 51 3.40 17.40 -21.80
N VAL A 52 3.96 16.23 -22.14
CA VAL A 52 4.42 15.96 -23.50
C VAL A 52 3.21 15.48 -24.31
N THR A 53 2.79 16.27 -25.30
CA THR A 53 1.71 15.96 -26.26
C THR A 53 2.06 14.84 -27.25
N ARG A 54 3.07 14.03 -26.97
CA ARG A 54 3.52 12.91 -27.81
C ARG A 54 3.56 11.61 -27.02
N ARG A 55 3.22 10.53 -27.73
CA ARG A 55 3.03 9.14 -27.26
C ARG A 55 4.13 8.56 -26.36
N TYR A 56 5.30 9.18 -26.26
CA TYR A 56 6.44 8.75 -25.45
C TYR A 56 7.25 10.00 -25.05
N GLY A 57 7.14 10.44 -23.81
CA GLY A 57 8.01 11.45 -23.20
C GLY A 57 8.77 10.82 -22.02
N PRO A 58 10.09 10.99 -21.89
CA PRO A 58 10.78 10.71 -20.64
C PRO A 58 10.40 11.81 -19.65
N GLU A 59 9.26 11.64 -19.00
CA GLU A 59 8.90 12.43 -17.84
C GLU A 59 9.66 11.85 -16.66
N ASP A 60 10.89 12.34 -16.51
CA ASP A 60 11.72 12.05 -15.36
C ASP A 60 11.12 12.77 -14.15
N THR A 61 10.45 12.00 -13.31
CA THR A 61 9.75 12.51 -12.12
C THR A 61 10.48 12.12 -10.86
N ASP A 62 10.55 13.08 -9.94
CA ASP A 62 11.18 12.90 -8.64
C ASP A 62 10.10 12.58 -7.60
N TYR A 63 10.14 11.37 -7.07
CA TYR A 63 9.24 10.92 -6.00
C TYR A 63 9.99 10.91 -4.67
N ARG A 64 9.53 11.73 -3.73
CA ARG A 64 10.06 11.77 -2.38
C ARG A 64 8.94 11.63 -1.36
N ASN A 65 8.91 10.52 -0.64
CA ASN A 65 8.00 10.35 0.50
C ASN A 65 8.56 9.36 1.51
N ASN A 66 8.15 9.52 2.76
CA ASN A 66 8.47 8.62 3.85
C ASN A 66 7.26 7.74 4.20
N PHE A 67 7.29 6.48 3.79
CA PHE A 67 6.27 5.48 4.11
C PHE A 67 6.61 4.66 5.36
N THR A 68 7.68 5.02 6.10
CA THR A 68 8.06 4.36 7.36
C THR A 68 6.89 4.19 8.35
N PRO A 69 5.97 5.17 8.54
CA PRO A 69 4.86 5.00 9.48
C PRO A 69 3.78 4.00 9.02
N MET A 70 3.80 3.56 7.75
CA MET A 70 2.86 2.52 7.23
C MET A 70 3.27 1.11 7.67
N PHE A 71 4.53 0.92 8.06
CA PHE A 71 5.04 -0.38 8.50
C PHE A 71 4.80 -0.57 10.00
N ASN A 72 3.84 -1.44 10.33
CA ASN A 72 3.66 -1.98 11.67
C ASN A 72 4.21 -3.42 11.75
N TRP A 73 4.03 -4.07 12.90
CA TRP A 73 4.54 -5.43 13.15
C TRP A 73 3.94 -6.50 12.21
N ASN A 74 2.76 -6.24 11.64
CA ASN A 74 2.05 -7.15 10.74
C ASN A 74 2.17 -6.74 9.25
N THR A 75 2.49 -5.48 8.93
CA THR A 75 2.61 -5.00 7.54
C THR A 75 3.81 -5.65 6.84
N LYS A 76 3.55 -6.56 5.90
CA LYS A 76 4.59 -7.22 5.09
C LYS A 76 4.96 -6.43 3.83
N GLN A 77 4.01 -5.75 3.22
CA GLN A 77 4.19 -5.03 1.96
C GLN A 77 3.31 -3.78 1.93
N VAL A 78 3.80 -2.72 1.30
CA VAL A 78 3.06 -1.48 1.03
C VAL A 78 3.05 -1.24 -0.48
N PHE A 79 1.86 -1.09 -1.06
CA PHE A 79 1.68 -0.77 -2.48
C PHE A 79 1.57 0.75 -2.63
N VAL A 80 2.53 1.33 -3.34
CA VAL A 80 2.55 2.76 -3.62
C VAL A 80 2.22 2.94 -5.10
N THR A 81 1.22 3.77 -5.40
CA THR A 81 0.80 4.08 -6.76
C THR A 81 0.68 5.59 -6.92
N VAL A 82 1.25 6.10 -8.00
CA VAL A 82 1.12 7.49 -8.42
C VAL A 82 0.09 7.54 -9.52
N VAL A 83 -0.91 8.38 -9.32
CA VAL A 83 -2.08 8.48 -10.18
C VAL A 83 -2.25 9.92 -10.61
N ALA A 84 -2.31 10.15 -11.92
CA ALA A 84 -2.75 11.39 -12.50
C ALA A 84 -4.28 11.41 -12.55
N ASP A 85 -4.88 12.39 -11.89
CA ASP A 85 -6.32 12.64 -11.90
C ASP A 85 -6.54 13.97 -12.62
N TYR A 86 -7.19 13.93 -13.78
CA TYR A 86 -7.39 15.10 -14.63
C TYR A 86 -8.83 15.14 -15.15
N GLN A 87 -9.31 16.34 -15.45
CA GLN A 87 -10.68 16.55 -15.93
C GLN A 87 -10.66 17.09 -17.36
N ASN A 88 -11.39 16.43 -18.26
CA ASN A 88 -11.58 16.86 -19.64
C ASN A 88 -13.03 17.36 -19.82
N LYS A 89 -13.21 18.38 -20.68
CA LYS A 89 -14.52 18.98 -20.99
C LYS A 89 -15.50 17.98 -21.64
N GLN A 90 -14.99 16.98 -22.37
CA GLN A 90 -15.81 15.97 -23.03
C GLN A 90 -16.11 14.74 -22.16
N PHE A 91 -15.12 14.25 -21.40
CA PHE A 91 -15.21 12.95 -20.72
C PHE A 91 -15.25 13.01 -19.19
N GLY A 92 -15.42 14.19 -18.59
CA GLY A 92 -15.48 14.31 -17.13
C GLY A 92 -14.13 14.01 -16.49
N ARG A 93 -14.09 13.17 -15.45
CA ARG A 93 -12.89 12.91 -14.62
C ARG A 93 -12.19 11.62 -15.06
N ASN A 94 -10.95 11.76 -15.55
CA ASN A 94 -10.10 10.67 -16.00
C ASN A 94 -8.97 10.40 -15.00
N ARG A 95 -8.68 9.12 -14.78
CA ARG A 95 -7.67 8.67 -13.82
C ARG A 95 -6.72 7.67 -14.48
N VAL A 96 -5.44 8.01 -14.51
CA VAL A 96 -4.39 7.16 -15.11
C VAL A 96 -3.28 6.90 -14.11
N VAL A 97 -2.88 5.64 -13.97
CA VAL A 97 -1.72 5.25 -13.16
C VAL A 97 -0.47 5.58 -13.94
N LEU A 98 0.46 6.32 -13.35
CA LEU A 98 1.74 6.70 -13.96
C LEU A 98 2.88 5.75 -13.55
N TRP A 99 2.87 5.39 -12.27
CA TRP A 99 3.95 4.65 -11.65
C TRP A 99 3.46 3.88 -10.43
N ASP A 100 4.06 2.72 -10.18
CA ASP A 100 3.76 1.87 -9.04
C ASP A 100 5.04 1.25 -8.43
N LYS A 101 5.02 0.96 -7.14
CA LYS A 101 6.08 0.22 -6.47
C LYS A 101 5.57 -0.50 -5.24
N ILE A 102 6.06 -1.72 -5.08
CA ILE A 102 5.83 -2.53 -3.88
C ILE A 102 7.05 -2.34 -2.96
N ILE A 103 6.81 -1.82 -1.77
CA ILE A 103 7.83 -1.69 -0.72
C ILE A 103 7.68 -2.89 0.21
N THR A 104 8.71 -3.73 0.31
CA THR A 104 8.67 -4.99 1.06
C THR A 104 9.29 -4.90 2.45
N SER A 105 9.98 -3.81 2.79
CA SER A 105 10.61 -3.64 4.10
C SER A 105 10.60 -2.19 4.56
N LYS A 106 10.60 -2.00 5.89
CA LYS A 106 10.63 -0.68 6.53
C LYS A 106 11.87 0.13 6.18
N GLU A 107 13.02 -0.54 5.98
CA GLU A 107 14.26 0.11 5.53
C GLU A 107 14.14 0.74 4.14
N LYS A 108 13.33 0.13 3.27
CA LYS A 108 13.04 0.62 1.91
C LYS A 108 11.85 1.59 1.87
N ALA A 109 11.24 1.89 3.03
CA ALA A 109 10.08 2.75 3.13
C ALA A 109 10.42 4.24 2.97
N HIS A 110 11.69 4.62 3.11
CA HIS A 110 12.14 5.96 2.76
C HIS A 110 12.40 6.06 1.27
N LEU A 111 11.40 6.56 0.55
CA LEU A 111 11.41 6.59 -0.90
C LEU A 111 12.04 7.90 -1.37
N LYS A 112 13.26 7.79 -1.92
CA LYS A 112 13.98 8.88 -2.58
C LYS A 112 14.31 8.45 -4.01
N LEU A 113 13.35 8.61 -4.90
CA LEU A 113 13.52 8.31 -6.31
C LEU A 113 13.74 9.62 -7.06
N ARG A 114 14.81 9.66 -7.85
CA ARG A 114 15.16 10.79 -8.68
C ARG A 114 15.24 10.33 -10.12
N ASN A 115 14.73 11.14 -11.03
CA ASN A 115 14.79 10.91 -12.47
C ASN A 115 14.18 9.56 -12.89
N VAL A 116 13.02 9.23 -12.32
CA VAL A 116 12.34 7.96 -12.61
C VAL A 116 11.35 8.16 -13.74
N ARG A 117 11.49 7.32 -14.76
CA ARG A 117 10.58 7.25 -15.90
C ARG A 117 9.24 6.65 -15.48
N ASN A 118 8.15 7.23 -15.96
CA ASN A 118 6.82 6.64 -15.83
C ASN A 118 6.78 5.24 -16.46
N LYS A 119 6.18 4.30 -15.73
CA LYS A 119 5.99 2.92 -16.19
C LYS A 119 4.87 2.81 -17.20
N TYR A 120 3.84 3.64 -17.02
CA TYR A 120 2.66 3.67 -17.86
C TYR A 120 2.56 5.04 -18.52
N ALA A 121 2.30 5.04 -19.83
CA ALA A 121 2.11 6.26 -20.59
C ALA A 121 0.75 6.87 -20.25
N LEU A 122 0.72 8.19 -20.08
CA LEU A 122 -0.52 8.95 -20.03
C LEU A 122 -1.01 9.15 -21.46
N ILE A 123 -2.02 8.37 -21.85
CA ILE A 123 -2.69 8.49 -23.14
C ILE A 123 -4.10 9.02 -22.84
N ASP A 124 -4.37 10.25 -23.25
CA ASP A 124 -5.72 10.83 -23.20
C ASP A 124 -6.55 10.31 -24.37
N ILE A 125 -7.86 10.17 -24.16
CA ILE A 125 -8.84 9.68 -25.15
C ILE A 125 -9.57 10.84 -25.84
#